data_AF-A0A1R1YLM9-F1
#
_entry.id   AF-A0A1R1YLM9-F1
#
_cell.length_a   1.000
_cell.length_b   1.000
_cell.length_c   1.000
_cell.angle_alpha   90.00
_cell.angle_beta   90.00
_cell.angle_gamma   90.00
#
_symmetry.space_group_name_H-M   'P 1'
#
loop_
_entity.id
_entity.type
_entity.pdbx_description
1 polymer ?
#
loop_
_entity_poly.entity_id
_entity_poly.type
_entity_poly.pdbx_seq_one_letter_code
_entity_poly.pdbx_strand_id
1 'polypeptide(L)'
;MTDASVKVPSLQDQIGNFTSTFNTTFSSGTLDNDIAVVEIGSNDIFNLKNVTLAADPLFVDKYTDGMVANIAEGVKKLSEFGYKKFLISDIPDLSNTPSIRNYGANSTTSLSMESIATSSVNTTAKMYRAAIKNIVNIVNKKISAEVDAISKQRKDSIDYIRLVSIKNVIETAVQPAISKMLNITVVDEECYVVDNGVLKSSCTDSDNYAYVDSIHPNTRIHALAASVFASVIKDKGFSVNESSIRSLVDRYDIVNAGASTNFLFSGSSVSRGTLLVDEYNMASATLSAKVIAKEKNKDSTVTSNTSALRSRVFRL
;
A
#
# COMPACT_ATOMS: atom_id res chain seq x y z
N MET A 1 -16.59 13.73 -23.42
CA MET A 1 -15.62 12.62 -23.46
C MET A 1 -16.34 11.44 -22.82
N THR A 2 -16.47 10.33 -23.54
CA THR A 2 -17.24 9.16 -23.10
C THR A 2 -16.64 8.57 -21.83
N ASP A 3 -17.49 8.34 -20.82
CA ASP A 3 -17.23 7.61 -19.57
C ASP A 3 -16.66 6.21 -19.85
N ALA A 4 -15.37 6.14 -20.16
CA ALA A 4 -14.65 4.88 -20.04
C ALA A 4 -14.51 4.61 -18.55
N SER A 5 -15.38 3.75 -18.01
CA SER A 5 -15.20 3.20 -16.66
C SER A 5 -13.80 2.59 -16.58
N VAL A 6 -12.91 3.25 -15.84
CA VAL A 6 -11.57 2.73 -15.59
C VAL A 6 -11.72 1.52 -14.68
N LYS A 7 -11.56 0.32 -15.24
CA LYS A 7 -11.54 -0.91 -14.45
C LYS A 7 -10.23 -0.97 -13.66
N VAL A 8 -10.31 -0.84 -12.34
CA VAL A 8 -9.17 -1.09 -11.45
C VAL A 8 -8.85 -2.59 -11.48
N PRO A 9 -7.62 -3.01 -11.84
CA PRO A 9 -7.28 -4.42 -11.96
C PRO A 9 -7.21 -5.07 -10.56
N SER A 10 -7.78 -6.27 -10.44
CA SER A 10 -7.63 -7.08 -9.22
C SER A 10 -6.18 -7.57 -9.05
N LEU A 11 -5.82 -8.04 -7.85
CA LEU A 11 -4.53 -8.72 -7.63
C LEU A 11 -4.29 -9.84 -8.67
N GLN A 12 -5.33 -10.61 -8.96
CA GLN A 12 -5.25 -11.74 -9.87
C GLN A 12 -5.05 -11.27 -11.32
N ASP A 13 -5.66 -10.15 -11.73
CA ASP A 13 -5.43 -9.55 -13.04
C ASP A 13 -3.98 -9.04 -13.16
N GLN A 14 -3.47 -8.36 -12.13
CA GLN A 14 -2.10 -7.83 -12.09
C GLN A 14 -1.06 -8.95 -12.19
N ILE A 15 -1.20 -10.01 -11.39
CA ILE A 15 -0.33 -11.19 -11.44
C ILE A 15 -0.47 -11.92 -12.78
N GLY A 16 -1.70 -12.08 -13.28
CA GLY A 16 -1.96 -12.74 -14.57
C GLY A 16 -1.27 -12.02 -15.73
N ASN A 17 -1.38 -10.69 -15.79
CA ASN A 17 -0.74 -9.88 -16.82
C ASN A 17 0.79 -9.94 -16.73
N PHE A 18 1.35 -9.85 -15.51
CA PHE A 18 2.79 -9.95 -15.30
C PHE A 18 3.34 -11.32 -15.73
N THR A 19 2.75 -12.39 -15.21
CA THR A 19 3.21 -13.76 -15.49
C THR A 19 3.01 -14.12 -16.97
N SER A 20 1.90 -13.72 -17.59
CA SER A 20 1.70 -13.90 -19.04
C SER A 20 2.73 -13.12 -19.87
N THR A 21 3.18 -11.95 -19.42
CA THR A 21 4.18 -11.16 -20.13
C THR A 21 5.55 -11.83 -20.11
N PHE A 22 5.91 -12.47 -18.99
CA PHE A 22 7.28 -12.92 -18.75
C PHE A 22 7.50 -14.44 -18.71
N ASN A 23 6.45 -15.28 -18.68
CA ASN A 23 6.54 -16.75 -18.50
C ASN A 23 7.45 -17.50 -19.49
N THR A 24 7.58 -17.01 -20.71
CA THR A 24 8.42 -17.63 -21.76
C THR A 24 9.77 -16.93 -21.92
N THR A 25 10.02 -15.87 -21.16
CA THR A 25 11.19 -15.00 -21.33
C THR A 25 12.16 -15.06 -20.16
N PHE A 26 11.67 -15.20 -18.92
CA PHE A 26 12.54 -15.41 -17.76
C PHE A 26 13.05 -16.86 -17.73
N SER A 27 14.34 -17.02 -17.50
CA SER A 27 14.96 -18.33 -17.32
C SER A 27 14.69 -18.86 -15.91
N SER A 28 14.80 -20.17 -15.70
CA SER A 28 14.71 -20.75 -14.35
C SER A 28 15.76 -20.12 -13.41
N GLY A 29 15.38 -19.89 -12.15
CA GLY A 29 16.24 -19.28 -11.12
C GLY A 29 16.41 -17.76 -11.21
N THR A 30 15.91 -17.12 -12.27
CA THR A 30 16.08 -15.67 -12.51
C THR A 30 15.47 -14.80 -11.41
N LEU A 31 14.41 -15.28 -10.76
CA LEU A 31 13.64 -14.56 -9.74
C LEU A 31 13.98 -14.98 -8.30
N ASP A 32 14.90 -15.93 -8.11
CA ASP A 32 15.22 -16.50 -6.79
C ASP A 32 15.64 -15.45 -5.77
N ASN A 33 16.31 -14.40 -6.26
CA ASN A 33 16.80 -13.31 -5.42
C ASN A 33 15.88 -12.10 -5.33
N ASP A 34 14.83 -12.06 -6.14
CA ASP A 34 13.88 -10.96 -6.15
C ASP A 34 12.85 -11.12 -5.04
N ILE A 35 12.29 -9.99 -4.62
CA ILE A 35 11.27 -9.93 -3.58
C ILE A 35 9.95 -9.54 -4.24
N ALA A 36 8.95 -10.40 -4.15
CA ALA A 36 7.58 -10.05 -4.48
C ALA A 36 6.94 -9.32 -3.29
N VAL A 37 6.40 -8.13 -3.55
CA VAL A 37 5.68 -7.33 -2.56
C VAL A 37 4.19 -7.35 -2.88
N VAL A 38 3.35 -7.72 -1.92
CA VAL A 38 1.89 -7.75 -2.07
C VAL A 38 1.27 -6.83 -1.01
N GLU A 39 0.77 -5.69 -1.46
CA GLU A 39 -0.07 -4.76 -0.71
C GLU A 39 -1.39 -4.62 -1.45
N ILE A 40 -2.48 -5.11 -0.86
CA ILE A 40 -3.81 -5.10 -1.46
C ILE A 40 -4.88 -5.20 -0.36
N GLY A 41 -6.14 -4.91 -0.69
CA GLY A 41 -7.29 -5.17 0.17
C GLY A 41 -8.04 -3.92 0.64
N SER A 42 -7.40 -2.75 0.65
CA SER A 42 -8.06 -1.51 1.08
C SER A 42 -9.26 -1.16 0.19
N ASN A 43 -9.15 -1.40 -1.12
CA ASN A 43 -10.24 -1.15 -2.07
C ASN A 43 -11.45 -2.05 -1.83
N ASP A 44 -11.24 -3.31 -1.45
CA ASP A 44 -12.32 -4.23 -1.08
C ASP A 44 -13.16 -3.60 0.05
N ILE A 45 -12.49 -3.12 1.11
CA ILE A 45 -13.14 -2.49 2.26
C ILE A 45 -13.76 -1.13 1.92
N PHE A 46 -13.09 -0.26 1.15
CA PHE A 46 -13.66 1.03 0.73
C PHE A 46 -14.93 0.88 -0.12
N ASN A 47 -15.03 -0.21 -0.88
CA ASN A 47 -16.21 -0.51 -1.68
C ASN A 47 -17.37 -1.08 -0.85
N LEU A 48 -17.14 -1.48 0.41
CA LEU A 48 -18.21 -1.81 1.36
C LEU A 48 -18.89 -0.53 1.87
N LYS A 49 -19.76 0.06 1.04
CA LYS A 49 -20.56 1.24 1.40
C LYS A 49 -21.79 0.91 2.26
N ASN A 50 -22.10 -0.37 2.45
CA ASN A 50 -23.27 -0.81 3.22
C ASN A 50 -22.89 -1.08 4.68
N VAL A 51 -23.24 -0.13 5.56
CA VAL A 51 -22.97 -0.19 7.01
C VAL A 51 -23.60 -1.42 7.66
N THR A 52 -24.79 -1.85 7.21
CA THR A 52 -25.49 -3.02 7.77
C THR A 52 -24.72 -4.31 7.47
N LEU A 53 -24.24 -4.48 6.24
CA LEU A 53 -23.40 -5.64 5.89
C LEU A 53 -22.06 -5.60 6.65
N ALA A 54 -21.45 -4.42 6.76
CA ALA A 54 -20.21 -4.25 7.51
C ALA A 54 -20.36 -4.55 9.01
N ALA A 55 -21.58 -4.54 9.55
CA ALA A 55 -21.89 -4.86 10.94
C ALA A 55 -22.35 -6.32 11.16
N ASP A 56 -22.66 -7.08 10.10
CA ASP A 56 -23.05 -8.49 10.18
C ASP A 56 -21.82 -9.38 10.36
N PRO A 57 -21.64 -10.07 11.52
CA PRO A 57 -20.47 -10.90 11.76
C PRO A 57 -20.30 -12.05 10.76
N LEU A 58 -21.39 -12.65 10.28
CA LEU A 58 -21.33 -13.77 9.33
C LEU A 58 -20.88 -13.28 7.95
N PHE A 59 -21.37 -12.12 7.54
CA PHE A 59 -20.91 -11.47 6.32
C PHE A 59 -19.42 -11.11 6.44
N VAL A 60 -19.02 -10.42 7.51
CA VAL A 60 -17.65 -9.97 7.72
C VAL A 60 -16.67 -11.14 7.73
N ASP A 61 -17.02 -12.24 8.40
CA ASP A 61 -16.17 -13.43 8.46
C ASP A 61 -15.94 -14.02 7.06
N LYS A 62 -17.01 -14.30 6.31
CA LYS A 62 -16.92 -14.83 4.94
C LYS A 62 -16.25 -13.86 3.96
N TYR A 63 -16.52 -12.57 4.10
CA TYR A 63 -15.94 -11.54 3.26
C TYR A 63 -14.42 -11.46 3.44
N THR A 64 -13.97 -11.43 4.70
CA THR A 64 -12.53 -11.42 5.02
C THR A 64 -11.83 -12.72 4.65
N ASP A 65 -12.51 -13.88 4.71
CA ASP A 65 -11.97 -15.15 4.18
C ASP A 65 -11.68 -15.05 2.68
N GLY A 66 -12.61 -14.48 1.90
CA GLY A 66 -12.42 -14.30 0.46
C GLY A 66 -11.24 -13.38 0.13
N MET A 67 -11.06 -12.30 0.90
CA MET A 67 -9.90 -11.40 0.75
C MET A 67 -8.57 -12.14 1.00
N VAL A 68 -8.48 -12.90 2.10
CA VAL A 68 -7.27 -13.63 2.47
C VAL A 68 -6.97 -14.77 1.49
N ALA A 69 -7.99 -15.50 1.04
CA ALA A 69 -7.85 -16.53 0.02
C ALA A 69 -7.31 -15.95 -1.30
N ASN A 70 -7.76 -14.76 -1.71
CA ASN A 70 -7.24 -14.08 -2.90
C ASN A 70 -5.76 -13.69 -2.76
N ILE A 71 -5.32 -13.24 -1.58
CA ILE A 71 -3.91 -12.95 -1.30
C ILE A 71 -3.09 -14.25 -1.35
N ALA A 72 -3.55 -15.30 -0.67
CA ALA A 72 -2.88 -16.60 -0.62
C ALA A 72 -2.68 -17.20 -2.01
N GLU A 73 -3.72 -17.16 -2.86
CA GLU A 73 -3.64 -17.64 -4.23
C GLU A 73 -2.67 -16.79 -5.08
N GLY A 74 -2.63 -15.47 -4.86
CA GLY A 74 -1.64 -14.61 -5.50
C GLY A 74 -0.19 -14.98 -5.14
N VAL A 75 0.08 -15.19 -3.85
CA VAL A 75 1.40 -15.66 -3.37
C VAL A 75 1.76 -17.01 -3.97
N LYS A 76 0.80 -17.94 -4.03
CA LYS A 76 1.00 -19.25 -4.65
C LYS A 76 1.38 -19.14 -6.13
N LYS A 77 0.66 -18.33 -6.92
CA LYS A 77 0.96 -18.12 -8.34
C LYS A 77 2.33 -17.48 -8.55
N LEU A 78 2.70 -16.50 -7.74
CA LEU A 78 4.02 -15.87 -7.81
C LEU A 78 5.14 -16.84 -7.40
N SER A 79 4.90 -17.72 -6.42
CA SER A 79 5.82 -18.79 -6.05
C SER A 79 6.00 -19.82 -7.18
N GLU A 80 4.90 -20.24 -7.82
CA GLU A 80 4.93 -21.13 -8.99
C GLU A 80 5.62 -20.47 -10.19
N PHE A 81 5.56 -19.15 -10.30
CA PHE A 81 6.27 -18.37 -11.31
C PHE A 81 7.79 -18.27 -11.06
N GLY A 82 8.25 -18.46 -9.82
CA GLY A 82 9.67 -18.54 -9.47
C GLY A 82 10.13 -17.60 -8.36
N TYR A 83 9.25 -16.78 -7.78
CA TYR A 83 9.63 -15.98 -6.60
C TYR A 83 9.81 -16.86 -5.36
N LYS A 84 10.87 -16.59 -4.59
CA LYS A 84 11.15 -17.28 -3.33
C LYS A 84 11.05 -16.39 -2.09
N LYS A 85 10.98 -15.08 -2.27
CA LYS A 85 11.01 -14.09 -1.18
C LYS A 85 9.80 -13.18 -1.29
N PHE A 86 9.05 -13.07 -0.19
CA PHE A 86 7.78 -12.35 -0.17
C PHE A 86 7.71 -11.38 0.99
N LEU A 87 7.18 -10.19 0.71
CA LEU A 87 6.69 -9.26 1.72
C LEU A 87 5.19 -9.07 1.48
N ILE A 88 4.39 -9.36 2.50
CA ILE A 88 2.94 -9.18 2.46
C ILE A 88 2.60 -8.09 3.46
N SER A 89 1.80 -7.09 3.09
CA SER A 89 1.36 -6.08 4.04
C SER A 89 0.09 -6.50 4.76
N ASP A 90 -0.10 -6.00 5.97
CA ASP A 90 -1.44 -5.86 6.53
C ASP A 90 -2.18 -4.66 5.90
N ILE A 91 -3.46 -4.51 6.22
CA ILE A 91 -4.29 -3.39 5.78
C ILE A 91 -4.22 -2.26 6.82
N PRO A 92 -4.00 -1.00 6.42
CA PRO A 92 -4.01 0.12 7.35
C PRO A 92 -5.37 0.31 8.04
N ASP A 93 -5.38 1.03 9.16
CA ASP A 93 -6.64 1.43 9.81
C ASP A 93 -7.37 2.48 8.96
N LEU A 94 -8.22 1.99 8.07
CA LEU A 94 -9.02 2.82 7.19
C LEU A 94 -10.04 3.69 7.95
N SER A 95 -10.39 3.34 9.19
CA SER A 95 -11.40 4.05 9.99
C SER A 95 -10.98 5.47 10.39
N ASN A 96 -9.71 5.81 10.21
CA ASN A 96 -9.14 7.14 10.49
C ASN A 96 -8.70 7.88 9.23
N THR A 97 -8.94 7.34 8.04
CA THR A 97 -8.74 8.09 6.79
C THR A 97 -9.76 9.23 6.69
N PRO A 98 -9.40 10.37 6.06
CA PRO A 98 -10.35 11.47 5.91
C PRO A 98 -11.66 11.04 5.23
N SER A 99 -11.61 10.16 4.22
CA SER A 99 -12.80 9.65 3.53
C SER A 99 -13.79 8.96 4.46
N ILE A 100 -13.31 8.22 5.46
CA ILE A 100 -14.19 7.49 6.39
C ILE A 100 -14.60 8.37 7.56
N ARG A 101 -13.74 9.31 8.01
CA ARG A 101 -14.11 10.30 9.03
C ARG A 101 -15.21 11.24 8.56
N ASN A 102 -15.16 11.64 7.29
CA ASN A 102 -16.12 12.53 6.66
C ASN A 102 -17.32 11.79 6.04
N TYR A 103 -17.43 10.47 6.26
CA TYR A 103 -18.52 9.67 5.72
C TYR A 103 -19.89 10.18 6.23
N GLY A 104 -20.77 10.54 5.30
CA GLY A 104 -22.10 11.10 5.60
C GLY A 104 -22.13 12.61 5.88
N ALA A 105 -20.98 13.30 5.94
CA ALA A 105 -20.93 14.76 6.12
C ALA A 105 -21.33 15.53 4.83
N ASN A 106 -21.15 14.92 3.65
CA ASN A 106 -21.39 15.56 2.36
C ASN A 106 -22.85 15.48 1.85
N SER A 107 -23.80 14.92 2.63
CA SER A 107 -25.21 14.84 2.20
C SER A 107 -26.04 16.08 2.51
N THR A 108 -25.48 17.08 3.22
CA THR A 108 -26.19 18.30 3.59
C THR A 108 -25.67 19.50 2.81
N THR A 109 -25.87 19.49 1.48
CA THR A 109 -26.01 20.76 0.75
C THR A 109 -27.47 21.18 0.82
N SER A 110 -27.71 22.28 1.54
CA SER A 110 -29.01 22.86 1.86
C SER A 110 -29.84 22.03 2.86
N LEU A 111 -29.92 22.53 4.09
CA LEU A 111 -31.12 22.69 4.91
C LEU A 111 -30.66 23.00 6.34
N SER A 112 -30.97 24.20 6.78
CA SER A 112 -30.74 24.68 8.14
C SER A 112 -31.55 23.85 9.15
N MET A 113 -30.91 22.86 9.79
CA MET A 113 -31.30 22.26 11.08
C MET A 113 -30.05 21.73 11.80
N GLU A 114 -29.28 22.66 12.34
CA GLU A 114 -27.88 22.52 12.76
C GLU A 114 -27.64 21.66 14.04
N SER A 115 -28.68 21.08 14.64
CA SER A 115 -28.54 20.28 15.89
C SER A 115 -29.06 18.84 15.83
N ILE A 116 -30.03 18.53 14.95
CA ILE A 116 -30.60 17.16 14.82
C ILE A 116 -29.94 16.38 13.67
N ALA A 117 -29.50 17.08 12.61
CA ALA A 117 -28.68 16.47 11.55
C ALA A 117 -27.28 16.10 12.08
N THR A 118 -26.68 16.96 12.92
CA THR A 118 -25.34 16.77 13.47
C THR A 118 -25.23 15.56 14.41
N SER A 119 -26.28 15.24 15.17
CA SER A 119 -26.27 14.07 16.09
C SER A 119 -26.49 12.73 15.39
N SER A 120 -27.35 12.70 14.37
CA SER A 120 -27.65 11.48 13.59
C SER A 120 -26.56 11.15 12.56
N VAL A 121 -26.01 12.14 11.85
CA VAL A 121 -24.86 11.95 10.94
C VAL A 121 -23.63 11.48 11.69
N ASN A 122 -23.35 12.06 12.86
CA ASN A 122 -22.22 11.64 13.71
C ASN A 122 -22.39 10.20 14.22
N THR A 123 -23.63 9.74 14.43
CA THR A 123 -23.91 8.34 14.85
C THR A 123 -23.63 7.35 13.71
N THR A 124 -24.08 7.65 12.48
CA THR A 124 -23.84 6.79 11.32
C THR A 124 -22.36 6.70 10.94
N ALA A 125 -21.66 7.84 10.91
CA ALA A 125 -20.22 7.89 10.65
C ALA A 125 -19.44 7.09 11.71
N LYS A 126 -19.81 7.23 12.99
CA LYS A 126 -19.20 6.47 14.10
C LYS A 126 -19.44 4.98 13.99
N MET A 127 -20.66 4.54 13.65
CA MET A 127 -20.97 3.11 13.45
C MET A 127 -20.19 2.55 12.27
N TYR A 128 -20.12 3.28 11.16
CA TYR A 128 -19.36 2.85 9.98
C TYR A 128 -17.86 2.75 10.29
N ARG A 129 -17.28 3.74 10.96
CA ARG A 129 -15.89 3.69 11.44
C ARG A 129 -15.61 2.48 12.31
N ALA A 130 -16.49 2.18 13.26
CA ALA A 130 -16.34 1.01 14.13
C ALA A 130 -16.42 -0.31 13.34
N ALA A 131 -17.34 -0.40 12.37
CA ALA A 131 -17.47 -1.56 11.49
C ALA A 131 -16.22 -1.77 10.62
N ILE A 132 -15.72 -0.71 9.99
CA ILE A 132 -14.49 -0.73 9.17
C ILE A 132 -13.29 -1.13 10.03
N LYS A 133 -13.15 -0.55 11.23
CA LYS A 133 -12.09 -0.93 12.17
C LYS A 133 -12.15 -2.41 12.55
N ASN A 134 -13.35 -2.95 12.77
CA ASN A 134 -13.54 -4.36 13.07
C ASN A 134 -13.12 -5.25 11.89
N ILE A 135 -13.54 -4.91 10.66
CA ILE A 135 -13.14 -5.63 9.44
C ILE A 135 -11.62 -5.65 9.28
N VAL A 136 -10.96 -4.49 9.42
CA VAL A 136 -9.48 -4.37 9.34
C VAL A 136 -8.80 -5.26 10.38
N ASN A 137 -9.27 -5.27 11.63
CA ASN A 137 -8.70 -6.12 12.67
C ASN A 137 -8.85 -7.62 12.36
N ILE A 138 -10.02 -8.03 11.87
CA ILE A 138 -10.30 -9.43 11.52
C ILE A 138 -9.43 -9.87 10.34
N VAL A 139 -9.41 -9.10 9.25
CA VAL A 139 -8.63 -9.46 8.06
C VAL A 139 -7.13 -9.44 8.34
N ASN A 140 -6.60 -8.49 9.12
CA ASN A 140 -5.18 -8.47 9.47
C ASN A 140 -4.77 -9.68 10.32
N LYS A 141 -5.65 -10.11 11.24
CA LYS A 141 -5.43 -11.36 12.00
C LYS A 141 -5.40 -12.58 11.06
N LYS A 142 -6.31 -12.65 10.09
CA LYS A 142 -6.37 -13.75 9.11
C LYS A 142 -5.17 -13.73 8.15
N ILE A 143 -4.76 -12.56 7.66
CA ILE A 143 -3.53 -12.39 6.83
C ILE A 143 -2.31 -12.92 7.59
N SER A 144 -2.14 -12.52 8.86
CA SER A 144 -1.01 -13.00 9.67
C SER A 144 -1.00 -14.53 9.81
N ALA A 145 -2.16 -15.13 10.09
CA ALA A 145 -2.29 -16.58 10.21
C ALA A 145 -1.99 -17.30 8.88
N GLU A 146 -2.45 -16.75 7.76
CA GLU A 146 -2.25 -17.31 6.43
C GLU A 146 -0.78 -17.20 5.97
N VAL A 147 -0.13 -16.07 6.24
CA VAL A 147 1.33 -15.90 6.00
C VAL A 147 2.12 -16.98 6.75
N ASP A 148 1.80 -17.23 8.01
CA ASP A 148 2.43 -18.29 8.80
C ASP A 148 2.14 -19.69 8.24
N ALA A 149 0.92 -19.92 7.76
CA ALA A 149 0.51 -21.18 7.14
C ALA A 149 1.29 -21.45 5.84
N ILE A 150 1.33 -20.48 4.92
CA ILE A 150 2.09 -20.57 3.66
C ILE A 150 3.58 -20.79 3.95
N SER A 151 4.15 -20.05 4.90
CA SER A 151 5.56 -20.20 5.29
C SER A 151 5.90 -21.63 5.71
N LYS A 152 4.98 -22.32 6.40
CA LYS A 152 5.17 -23.71 6.86
C LYS A 152 4.94 -24.71 5.73
N GLN A 153 3.87 -24.53 4.95
CA GLN A 153 3.48 -25.45 3.88
C GLN A 153 4.45 -25.43 2.70
N ARG A 154 5.08 -24.29 2.41
CA ARG A 154 5.90 -24.07 1.22
C ARG A 154 7.40 -23.86 1.52
N LYS A 155 7.88 -24.32 2.69
CA LYS A 155 9.25 -24.14 3.18
C LYS A 155 10.36 -24.60 2.20
N ASP A 156 10.05 -25.53 1.30
CA ASP A 156 11.02 -26.05 0.31
C ASP A 156 11.05 -25.22 -0.99
N SER A 157 10.05 -24.35 -1.19
CA SER A 157 9.87 -23.51 -2.40
C SER A 157 9.95 -22.01 -2.13
N ILE A 158 9.85 -21.59 -0.87
CA ILE A 158 9.85 -20.19 -0.42
C ILE A 158 10.95 -20.04 0.63
N ASP A 159 11.93 -19.17 0.37
CA ASP A 159 13.00 -18.80 1.30
C ASP A 159 12.42 -18.06 2.52
N TYR A 160 11.57 -17.06 2.26
CA TYR A 160 10.81 -16.41 3.31
C TYR A 160 9.54 -15.74 2.79
N ILE A 161 8.56 -15.64 3.69
CA ILE A 161 7.41 -14.75 3.61
C ILE A 161 7.34 -13.97 4.92
N ARG A 162 7.28 -12.63 4.83
CA ARG A 162 7.27 -11.75 6.00
C ARG A 162 6.09 -10.79 5.93
N LEU A 163 5.45 -10.59 7.09
CA LEU A 163 4.38 -9.62 7.24
C LEU A 163 4.98 -8.24 7.53
N VAL A 164 4.53 -7.22 6.81
CA VAL A 164 4.86 -5.81 7.07
C VAL A 164 3.61 -5.10 7.58
N SER A 165 3.69 -4.48 8.76
CA SER A 165 2.53 -3.79 9.33
C SER A 165 2.43 -2.34 8.86
N ILE A 166 1.73 -2.11 7.74
CA ILE A 166 1.38 -0.77 7.25
C ILE A 166 0.44 -0.07 8.23
N LYS A 167 -0.46 -0.82 8.89
CA LYS A 167 -1.30 -0.31 9.97
C LYS A 167 -0.48 0.38 11.05
N ASN A 168 0.52 -0.31 11.60
CA ASN A 168 1.32 0.26 12.67
C ASN A 168 2.22 1.40 12.16
N VAL A 169 2.66 1.37 10.90
CA VAL A 169 3.42 2.49 10.31
C VAL A 169 2.58 3.77 10.33
N ILE A 170 1.37 3.73 9.79
CA ILE A 170 0.51 4.91 9.71
C ILE A 170 0.05 5.33 11.11
N GLU A 171 -0.40 4.40 11.95
CA GLU A 171 -0.83 4.71 13.33
C GLU A 171 0.30 5.34 14.16
N THR A 172 1.55 4.90 13.98
CA THR A 172 2.70 5.48 14.68
C THR A 172 3.09 6.83 14.09
N ALA A 173 3.03 6.99 12.76
CA ALA A 173 3.40 8.23 12.08
C ALA A 173 2.53 9.43 12.48
N VAL A 174 1.24 9.18 12.77
CA VAL A 174 0.29 10.23 13.18
C VAL A 174 0.29 10.51 14.69
N GLN A 175 1.06 9.77 15.49
CA GLN A 175 1.19 10.07 16.93
C GLN A 175 1.90 11.41 17.12
N PRO A 176 1.50 12.24 18.11
CA PRO A 176 2.02 13.60 18.28
C PRO A 176 3.55 13.70 18.33
N ALA A 177 4.20 12.70 18.92
CA ALA A 177 5.64 12.69 19.09
C ALA A 177 6.40 12.40 17.78
N ILE A 178 5.80 11.59 16.89
CA ILE A 178 6.38 11.22 15.61
C ILE A 178 5.96 12.19 14.50
N SER A 179 4.69 12.60 14.45
CA SER A 179 4.21 13.58 13.47
C SER A 179 5.00 14.88 13.59
N LYS A 180 5.28 15.33 14.82
CA LYS A 180 6.17 16.47 15.09
C LYS A 180 7.58 16.27 14.53
N MET A 181 8.17 15.08 14.65
CA MET A 181 9.50 14.80 14.07
C MET A 181 9.47 14.82 12.55
N LEU A 182 8.39 14.33 11.95
CA LEU A 182 8.19 14.30 10.51
C LEU A 182 7.77 15.67 9.94
N ASN A 183 7.66 16.72 10.77
CA ASN A 183 7.09 18.01 10.39
C ASN A 183 5.68 17.88 9.77
N ILE A 184 4.87 16.94 10.26
CA ILE A 184 3.46 16.79 9.91
C ILE A 184 2.62 17.47 10.98
N THR A 185 1.88 18.51 10.60
CA THR A 185 1.05 19.32 11.51
C THR A 185 -0.44 19.02 11.37
N VAL A 186 -0.87 18.50 10.22
CA VAL A 186 -2.25 18.10 9.97
C VAL A 186 -2.31 16.59 9.78
N VAL A 187 -2.96 15.87 10.70
CA VAL A 187 -2.90 14.39 10.74
C VAL A 187 -4.19 13.70 10.33
N ASP A 188 -5.28 14.43 10.12
CA ASP A 188 -6.62 13.87 9.96
C ASP A 188 -7.49 14.55 8.89
N GLU A 189 -6.89 15.43 8.09
CA GLU A 189 -7.49 16.07 6.92
C GLU A 189 -6.65 15.78 5.67
N GLU A 190 -7.30 15.80 4.50
CA GLU A 190 -6.63 15.71 3.21
C GLU A 190 -6.04 17.05 2.75
N CYS A 191 -4.87 17.03 2.09
CA CYS A 191 -4.33 18.21 1.45
C CYS A 191 -5.15 18.62 0.20
N TYR A 192 -5.51 17.66 -0.65
CA TYR A 192 -6.29 17.88 -1.87
C TYR A 192 -7.72 17.36 -1.68
N VAL A 193 -8.67 18.28 -1.54
CA VAL A 193 -10.10 17.94 -1.42
C VAL A 193 -10.67 17.78 -2.82
N VAL A 194 -11.01 16.55 -3.19
CA VAL A 194 -11.64 16.21 -4.47
C VAL A 194 -13.05 15.70 -4.23
N ASP A 195 -14.03 16.28 -4.91
CA ASP A 195 -15.42 15.87 -4.86
C ASP A 195 -15.96 15.65 -6.28
N ASN A 196 -16.50 14.45 -6.52
CA ASN A 196 -16.95 13.99 -7.84
C ASN A 196 -15.93 14.22 -8.97
N GLY A 197 -14.65 13.99 -8.68
CA GLY A 197 -13.55 14.17 -9.63
C GLY A 197 -13.14 15.64 -9.87
N VAL A 198 -13.75 16.59 -9.15
CA VAL A 198 -13.43 18.02 -9.23
C VAL A 198 -12.65 18.45 -8.00
N LEU A 199 -11.48 19.06 -8.20
CA LEU A 199 -10.70 19.68 -7.13
C LEU A 199 -11.48 20.86 -6.54
N LYS A 200 -11.79 20.80 -5.24
CA LYS A 200 -12.50 21.84 -4.49
C LYS A 200 -11.54 22.79 -3.78
N SER A 201 -10.48 22.25 -3.20
CA SER A 201 -9.43 23.01 -2.53
C SER A 201 -8.14 22.19 -2.47
N SER A 202 -7.03 22.88 -2.24
CA SER A 202 -5.72 22.29 -2.03
C SER A 202 -4.97 23.03 -0.93
N CYS A 203 -4.20 22.31 -0.12
CA CYS A 203 -3.26 22.90 0.81
C CYS A 203 -2.09 23.59 0.07
N THR A 204 -1.34 24.44 0.77
CA THR A 204 -0.14 25.10 0.22
C THR A 204 1.11 24.24 0.26
N ASP A 205 1.17 23.29 1.20
CA ASP A 205 2.32 22.41 1.42
C ASP A 205 1.84 21.02 1.89
N SER A 206 1.89 20.05 0.97
CA SER A 206 1.45 18.67 1.22
C SER A 206 2.35 17.91 2.20
N ASP A 207 3.57 18.39 2.42
CA ASP A 207 4.51 17.71 3.32
C ASP A 207 4.08 17.88 4.79
N ASN A 208 3.29 18.92 5.10
CA ASN A 208 2.73 19.17 6.43
C ASN A 208 1.48 18.34 6.75
N TYR A 209 0.93 17.61 5.77
CA TYR A 209 -0.28 16.80 5.91
C TYR A 209 0.06 15.31 5.97
N ALA A 210 -0.59 14.54 6.83
CA ALA A 210 -0.45 13.08 6.82
C ALA A 210 -1.05 12.44 5.57
N TYR A 211 -2.07 13.07 4.98
CA TYR A 211 -2.80 12.56 3.82
C TYR A 211 -2.77 13.55 2.66
N VAL A 212 -2.40 13.05 1.48
CA VAL A 212 -2.40 13.86 0.25
C VAL A 212 -3.83 14.02 -0.25
N ASP A 213 -4.62 12.96 -0.26
CA ASP A 213 -6.05 12.99 -0.57
C ASP A 213 -6.84 12.29 0.54
N SER A 214 -8.11 11.94 0.29
CA SER A 214 -8.99 11.40 1.31
C SER A 214 -8.61 10.01 1.84
N ILE A 215 -7.65 9.31 1.24
CA ILE A 215 -7.25 7.95 1.65
C ILE A 215 -5.74 7.69 1.58
N HIS A 216 -4.97 8.41 0.76
CA HIS A 216 -3.56 8.13 0.52
C HIS A 216 -2.66 8.96 1.45
N PRO A 217 -1.68 8.32 2.13
CA PRO A 217 -0.73 9.03 2.96
C PRO A 217 0.23 9.88 2.12
N ASN A 218 0.90 10.84 2.77
CA ASN A 218 1.86 11.70 2.10
C ASN A 218 3.20 11.01 1.82
N THR A 219 4.07 11.73 1.11
CA THR A 219 5.41 11.26 0.72
C THR A 219 6.27 10.88 1.91
N ARG A 220 6.23 11.62 3.03
CA ARG A 220 7.01 11.31 4.23
C ARG A 220 6.56 10.00 4.89
N ILE A 221 5.26 9.76 4.98
CA ILE A 221 4.73 8.50 5.51
C ILE A 221 5.05 7.33 4.57
N HIS A 222 5.00 7.52 3.25
CA HIS A 222 5.47 6.53 2.29
C HIS A 222 6.97 6.23 2.41
N ALA A 223 7.81 7.26 2.60
CA ALA A 223 9.24 7.08 2.84
C ALA A 223 9.50 6.33 4.16
N LEU A 224 8.72 6.62 5.20
CA LEU A 224 8.77 5.88 6.45
C LEU A 224 8.36 4.41 6.25
N ALA A 225 7.30 4.14 5.51
CA ALA A 225 6.89 2.78 5.16
C ALA A 225 8.04 2.05 4.43
N ALA A 226 8.65 2.67 3.42
CA ALA A 226 9.80 2.09 2.70
C ALA A 226 10.97 1.73 3.65
N SER A 227 11.25 2.58 4.65
CA SER A 227 12.29 2.30 5.65
C SER A 227 11.94 1.09 6.54
N VAL A 228 10.65 0.89 6.84
CA VAL A 228 10.16 -0.30 7.56
C VAL A 228 10.28 -1.54 6.70
N PHE A 229 9.91 -1.48 5.42
CA PHE A 229 10.15 -2.58 4.47
C PHE A 229 11.63 -2.96 4.44
N ALA A 230 12.53 -1.97 4.32
CA ALA A 230 13.97 -2.21 4.32
C ALA A 230 14.47 -2.89 5.62
N SER A 231 13.88 -2.55 6.77
CA SER A 231 14.16 -3.21 8.04
C SER A 231 13.62 -4.64 8.10
N VAL A 232 12.37 -4.86 7.66
CA VAL A 232 11.75 -6.19 7.64
C VAL A 232 12.48 -7.14 6.69
N ILE A 233 13.06 -6.65 5.59
CA ILE A 233 13.94 -7.44 4.70
C ILE A 233 15.17 -7.95 5.44
N LYS A 234 15.74 -7.15 6.34
CA LYS A 234 16.94 -7.51 7.11
C LYS A 234 16.62 -8.34 8.35
N ASP A 235 15.49 -8.09 8.99
CA ASP A 235 15.10 -8.70 10.26
C ASP A 235 13.61 -9.07 10.26
N LYS A 236 13.31 -10.38 10.30
CA LYS A 236 11.92 -10.90 10.41
C LYS A 236 11.26 -10.48 11.73
N GLY A 237 12.04 -10.23 12.78
CA GLY A 237 11.55 -9.81 14.10
C GLY A 237 11.32 -8.31 14.23
N PHE A 238 11.52 -7.52 13.16
CA PHE A 238 11.36 -6.08 13.22
C PHE A 238 9.92 -5.72 13.60
N SER A 239 9.76 -4.96 14.69
CA SER A 239 8.47 -4.47 15.16
C SER A 239 8.36 -2.96 14.95
N VAL A 240 7.21 -2.51 14.47
CA VAL A 240 6.89 -1.10 14.30
C VAL A 240 6.38 -0.55 15.63
N ASN A 241 7.14 0.33 16.25
CA ASN A 241 6.79 1.05 17.46
C ASN A 241 7.49 2.43 17.46
N GLU A 242 7.19 3.28 18.44
CA GLU A 242 7.76 4.63 18.49
C GLU A 242 9.29 4.64 18.43
N SER A 243 9.97 3.77 19.20
CA SER A 243 11.43 3.72 19.26
C SER A 243 12.05 3.29 17.92
N SER A 244 11.51 2.24 17.30
CA SER A 244 12.01 1.78 16.01
C SER A 244 11.75 2.80 14.90
N ILE A 245 10.60 3.46 14.91
CA ILE A 245 10.27 4.54 13.95
C ILE A 245 11.20 5.74 14.12
N ARG A 246 11.47 6.20 15.35
CA ARG A 246 12.43 7.28 15.61
C ARG A 246 13.80 6.96 15.00
N SER A 247 14.30 5.75 15.23
CA SER A 247 15.58 5.32 14.67
C SER A 247 15.59 5.30 13.14
N LEU A 248 14.46 4.97 12.51
CA LEU A 248 14.34 4.96 11.04
C LEU A 248 14.26 6.36 10.45
N VAL A 249 13.53 7.28 11.09
CA VAL A 249 13.45 8.68 10.68
C VAL A 249 14.84 9.29 10.58
N ASP A 250 15.67 9.09 11.60
CA ASP A 250 17.05 9.60 11.62
C ASP A 250 17.95 8.86 10.62
N ARG A 251 17.89 7.52 10.58
CA ARG A 251 18.76 6.69 9.74
C ARG A 251 18.60 6.96 8.25
N TYR A 252 17.36 7.19 7.82
CA TYR A 252 17.03 7.36 6.41
C TYR A 252 16.74 8.81 6.04
N ASP A 253 16.89 9.77 6.95
CA ASP A 253 16.60 11.19 6.69
C ASP A 253 15.18 11.44 6.15
N ILE A 254 14.18 10.80 6.79
CA ILE A 254 12.79 10.80 6.31
C ILE A 254 12.17 12.21 6.34
N VAL A 255 12.62 13.08 7.23
CA VAL A 255 12.11 14.46 7.35
C VAL A 255 12.29 15.25 6.05
N ASN A 256 13.37 14.95 5.32
CA ASN A 256 13.71 15.60 4.06
C ASN A 256 13.13 14.90 2.82
N ALA A 257 12.36 13.82 3.00
CA ALA A 257 11.65 13.14 1.90
C ALA A 257 10.32 13.82 1.57
N GLY A 258 10.40 14.98 0.93
CA GLY A 258 9.24 15.80 0.54
C GLY A 258 8.66 15.45 -0.83
N ALA A 259 7.54 16.07 -1.17
CA ALA A 259 6.84 15.87 -2.43
C ALA A 259 7.67 16.26 -3.68
N SER A 260 8.62 17.17 -3.53
CA SER A 260 9.46 17.68 -4.63
C SER A 260 10.86 17.07 -4.71
N THR A 261 11.40 16.58 -3.60
CA THR A 261 12.74 15.99 -3.52
C THR A 261 12.73 14.85 -2.52
N ASN A 262 13.10 13.65 -2.95
CA ASN A 262 13.24 12.46 -2.11
C ASN A 262 14.05 11.36 -2.85
N PHE A 263 13.98 10.12 -2.37
CA PHE A 263 14.70 8.97 -2.96
C PHE A 263 14.29 8.62 -4.39
N LEU A 264 13.10 9.03 -4.82
CA LEU A 264 12.54 8.79 -6.16
C LEU A 264 12.58 10.04 -7.05
N PHE A 265 12.56 11.24 -6.47
CA PHE A 265 12.50 12.51 -7.20
C PHE A 265 13.68 13.42 -6.85
N SER A 266 14.30 14.00 -7.87
CA SER A 266 15.08 15.23 -7.72
C SER A 266 14.18 16.46 -7.85
N GLY A 267 14.63 17.64 -7.44
CA GLY A 267 13.87 18.88 -7.68
C GLY A 267 13.51 19.13 -9.16
N SER A 268 14.30 18.58 -10.10
CA SER A 268 13.99 18.64 -11.54
C SER A 268 12.94 17.60 -12.00
N SER A 269 12.76 16.52 -11.24
CA SER A 269 11.84 15.42 -11.55
C SER A 269 10.40 15.88 -11.65
N VAL A 270 9.97 16.81 -10.78
CA VAL A 270 8.60 17.38 -10.82
C VAL A 270 8.32 18.06 -12.15
N SER A 271 9.30 18.78 -12.71
CA SER A 271 9.15 19.48 -13.99
C SER A 271 9.32 18.58 -15.22
N ARG A 272 10.07 17.48 -15.10
CA ARG A 272 10.46 16.62 -16.21
C ARG A 272 9.69 15.30 -16.29
N GLY A 273 8.97 14.92 -15.22
CA GLY A 273 8.32 13.62 -15.10
C GLY A 273 9.30 12.44 -15.02
N THR A 274 10.54 12.66 -14.58
CA THR A 274 11.59 11.62 -14.55
C THR A 274 11.89 11.16 -13.13
N LEU A 275 11.88 9.85 -12.87
CA LEU A 275 12.30 9.27 -11.59
C LEU A 275 13.83 9.09 -11.51
N LEU A 276 14.35 8.96 -10.30
CA LEU A 276 15.73 8.55 -10.01
C LEU A 276 15.94 7.04 -10.14
N VAL A 277 14.87 6.29 -10.39
CA VAL A 277 14.86 4.83 -10.55
C VAL A 277 14.16 4.45 -11.85
N ASP A 278 14.57 3.32 -12.43
CA ASP A 278 13.89 2.74 -13.58
C ASP A 278 12.57 2.08 -13.11
N GLU A 279 11.43 2.63 -13.51
CA GLU A 279 10.10 2.08 -13.26
C GLU A 279 9.44 1.68 -14.59
N TYR A 280 8.79 0.51 -14.60
CA TYR A 280 7.93 0.08 -15.70
C TYR A 280 6.50 -0.11 -15.20
N ASN A 281 5.55 0.56 -15.86
CA ASN A 281 4.15 0.18 -15.81
C ASN A 281 3.90 -1.03 -16.72
N MET A 282 2.73 -1.68 -16.60
CA MET A 282 2.41 -2.87 -17.38
C MET A 282 2.58 -2.68 -18.89
N ALA A 283 2.10 -1.56 -19.46
CA ALA A 283 2.23 -1.32 -20.90
C ALA A 283 3.70 -1.23 -21.36
N SER A 284 4.52 -0.46 -20.65
CA SER A 284 5.95 -0.32 -20.93
C SER A 284 6.73 -1.62 -20.67
N ALA A 285 6.33 -2.40 -19.67
CA ALA A 285 6.91 -3.70 -19.36
C ALA A 285 6.62 -4.71 -20.47
N THR A 286 5.38 -4.78 -20.98
CA THR A 286 5.01 -5.64 -22.10
C THR A 286 5.78 -5.26 -23.38
N LEU A 287 5.87 -3.97 -23.70
CA LEU A 287 6.63 -3.50 -24.87
C LEU A 287 8.13 -3.81 -24.75
N SER A 288 8.68 -3.76 -23.54
CA SER A 288 10.10 -3.97 -23.27
C SER A 288 10.44 -5.40 -22.79
N ALA A 289 9.48 -6.34 -22.83
CA ALA A 289 9.59 -7.62 -22.13
C ALA A 289 10.85 -8.41 -22.51
N LYS A 290 11.18 -8.48 -23.81
CA LYS A 290 12.38 -9.18 -24.29
C LYS A 290 13.68 -8.54 -23.81
N VAL A 291 13.74 -7.21 -23.73
CA VAL A 291 14.93 -6.47 -23.27
C VAL A 291 15.12 -6.69 -21.78
N ILE A 292 14.04 -6.51 -21.03
CA ILE A 292 14.00 -6.72 -19.57
C ILE A 292 14.44 -8.14 -19.23
N ALA A 293 13.86 -9.15 -19.89
CA ALA A 293 14.21 -10.55 -19.64
C ALA A 293 15.65 -10.88 -20.03
N LYS A 294 16.15 -10.36 -21.16
CA LYS A 294 17.54 -10.56 -21.57
C LYS A 294 18.52 -10.01 -20.54
N GLU A 295 18.25 -8.84 -19.97
CA GLU A 295 19.10 -8.25 -18.93
C GLU A 295 18.99 -9.05 -17.63
N LYS A 296 17.76 -9.37 -17.21
CA LYS A 296 17.52 -10.10 -15.97
C LYS A 296 18.14 -11.51 -15.97
N ASN A 297 18.03 -12.24 -17.09
CA ASN A 297 18.63 -13.56 -17.25
C ASN A 297 20.17 -13.53 -17.28
N LYS A 298 20.80 -12.38 -17.59
CA LYS A 298 22.27 -12.25 -17.51
C LYS A 298 22.71 -12.11 -16.06
N ASP A 299 22.00 -11.30 -15.28
CA ASP A 299 22.32 -11.06 -13.87
C ASP A 299 22.26 -12.37 -13.05
N SER A 300 21.39 -13.32 -13.42
CA SER A 300 21.31 -14.64 -12.79
C SER A 300 22.48 -15.59 -13.13
N THR A 301 23.28 -15.28 -14.17
CA THR A 301 24.44 -16.10 -14.57
C THR A 301 25.78 -15.59 -14.03
N VAL A 302 25.82 -14.36 -13.51
CA VAL A 302 27.05 -13.77 -12.95
C VAL A 302 27.09 -14.04 -11.45
N THR A 303 27.92 -15.00 -11.05
CA THR A 303 28.32 -15.17 -9.65
C THR A 303 29.07 -13.92 -9.18
N SER A 304 28.38 -13.11 -8.37
CA SER A 304 28.92 -12.12 -7.43
C SER A 304 30.26 -11.49 -7.85
N ASN A 305 30.24 -10.43 -8.65
CA ASN A 305 31.29 -9.41 -8.60
C ASN A 305 30.76 -8.05 -9.08
N THR A 306 30.57 -7.15 -8.12
CA THR A 306 30.69 -5.69 -8.18
C THR A 306 29.92 -4.86 -9.22
N SER A 307 29.06 -5.40 -10.09
CA SER A 307 28.13 -4.56 -10.84
C SER A 307 27.04 -4.06 -9.90
N ALA A 308 26.93 -2.72 -9.75
CA ALA A 308 25.84 -2.08 -9.01
C ALA A 308 24.49 -2.69 -9.45
N LEU A 309 23.86 -3.45 -8.55
CA LEU A 309 22.51 -3.97 -8.74
C LEU A 309 21.60 -2.77 -9.02
N ARG A 310 21.22 -2.59 -10.28
CA ARG A 310 20.16 -1.63 -10.62
C ARG A 310 18.85 -2.25 -10.16
N SER A 311 18.35 -1.78 -9.02
CA SER A 311 16.99 -2.09 -8.58
C SER A 311 16.01 -1.63 -9.64
N ARG A 312 15.20 -2.54 -10.18
CA ARG A 312 14.07 -2.21 -11.06
C ARG A 312 12.78 -2.45 -10.31
N VAL A 313 11.84 -1.54 -10.48
CA VAL A 313 10.51 -1.64 -9.88
C VAL A 313 9.50 -1.92 -10.99
N PHE A 314 8.80 -3.04 -10.86
CA PHE A 314 7.64 -3.35 -11.69
C PHE A 314 6.39 -2.98 -10.91
N ARG A 315 5.66 -1.99 -11.42
CA ARG A 315 4.33 -1.66 -10.90
C ARG A 315 3.30 -2.44 -11.71
N LEU A 316 2.66 -3.40 -11.05
CA LEU A 316 1.67 -4.28 -11.67
C LEU A 316 0.29 -3.64 -11.74
#